data_AF-A0A5N5DE41-F1
#
_entry.id   AF-A0A5N5DE41-F1
#
_cell.length_a   1.000
_cell.length_b   1.000
_cell.length_c   1.000
_cell.angle_alpha   90.00
_cell.angle_beta   90.00
_cell.angle_gamma   90.00
#
_symmetry.space_group_name_H-M   'P 1'
#
loop_
_entity.id
_entity.type
_entity.pdbx_description
1 polymer ?
#
loop_
_entity_poly.entity_id
_entity_poly.type
_entity_poly.pdbx_seq_one_letter_code
_entity_poly.pdbx_strand_id
1 'polypeptide(L)'
;MPARKRGRQEVEQEEQPRKQEPTKLEKLRNTWEFASLVQYIYIFGSVVKIDEDIDVDELEAECLKPTPSEKLAQIGLALLKYVSSHKGLTLEIFDEYARRQYVAKAPQRNPFGVDEEPKKFNDMDTFTKVRILQQLSTWTLGNADRIREKMPEQKDIDQTSWRVEAFGWDKEDRTYFVLDDDRLYRRTDPPLPAAPPQKSKPKSKAKPKKTKGTRASKRRRLSTSPSESDAEQEEDGAQDAPAPEEDTFGGMTWECVAVTLEDYTTFVDSIRKSRDPNEKELVKRLQADVIPIIEKRAEQQRQKALRKQRELENLEKLANAKRSSRIAGRLEKQKEQEAAVEAERKRVSDLEMAKKEQEKQKQMEEARQSRMMTREQRLKEREVKRILHEEELKKLQENSEKAENNEMRMSERHLKAEMERRQKELEQMAQEEENWIFDCAVCGVHGENLDDGSHSIACEKCNVWQHSACHGIAKATAERDDFHFVCSDCKQKAEDAARPKLPPLKFKHALTRSTSAGAIIISRKCTVHSATTFHGQWPKWAPRYGRFS
;
A
#
# COMPACT_ATOMS: atom_id res chain seq x y z
N MET A 1 -10.21 -82.53 -9.30
CA MET A 1 -10.16 -82.20 -7.85
C MET A 1 -8.94 -82.91 -7.25
N PRO A 2 -8.12 -82.30 -6.37
CA PRO A 2 -7.98 -80.88 -6.06
C PRO A 2 -6.51 -80.39 -6.08
N ALA A 3 -6.30 -79.13 -6.49
CA ALA A 3 -5.09 -78.38 -6.20
C ALA A 3 -5.11 -77.94 -4.73
N ARG A 4 -4.07 -78.30 -3.96
CA ARG A 4 -3.92 -77.87 -2.56
C ARG A 4 -3.55 -76.39 -2.49
N LYS A 5 -4.41 -75.60 -1.86
CA LYS A 5 -4.17 -74.24 -1.34
C LYS A 5 -2.80 -74.15 -0.65
N ARG A 6 -1.91 -73.28 -1.14
CA ARG A 6 -0.90 -72.62 -0.29
C ARG A 6 -1.48 -71.30 0.21
N GLY A 7 -1.28 -71.05 1.50
CA GLY A 7 -1.90 -69.97 2.25
C GLY A 7 -1.50 -68.61 1.72
N ARG A 8 -2.51 -67.76 1.52
CA ARG A 8 -2.43 -66.31 1.35
C ARG A 8 -2.03 -65.67 2.69
N GLN A 9 -0.82 -65.97 3.16
CA GLN A 9 -0.27 -65.41 4.40
C GLN A 9 1.23 -65.08 4.31
N GLU A 10 1.90 -65.39 3.19
CA GLU A 10 3.34 -65.12 3.02
C GLU A 10 3.66 -63.99 2.02
N VAL A 11 2.67 -63.25 1.50
CA VAL A 11 2.90 -62.19 0.48
C VAL A 11 2.32 -60.81 0.88
N GLU A 12 1.77 -60.66 2.08
CA GLU A 12 1.31 -59.35 2.61
C GLU A 12 1.98 -59.02 3.95
N GLN A 13 3.29 -59.21 4.02
CA GLN A 13 4.12 -58.31 4.84
C GLN A 13 4.69 -57.28 3.88
N GLU A 14 3.82 -56.38 3.42
CA GLU A 14 4.27 -55.10 2.91
C GLU A 14 5.15 -54.49 3.99
N GLU A 15 6.41 -54.22 3.63
CA GLU A 15 7.35 -53.49 4.46
C GLU A 15 6.66 -52.20 4.92
N GLN A 16 6.27 -52.16 6.20
CA GLN A 16 5.94 -50.91 6.85
C GLN A 16 7.15 -50.00 6.68
N PRO A 17 7.00 -48.78 6.13
CA PRO A 17 8.13 -47.86 6.06
C PRO A 17 8.64 -47.68 7.49
N ARG A 18 9.92 -47.98 7.72
CA ARG A 18 10.58 -47.76 9.01
C ARG A 18 10.27 -46.32 9.43
N LYS A 19 9.44 -46.14 10.45
CA LYS A 19 9.13 -44.82 11.02
C LYS A 19 10.47 -44.20 11.40
N GLN A 20 10.89 -43.19 10.65
CA GLN A 20 12.07 -42.41 11.00
C GLN A 20 11.83 -41.85 12.39
N GLU A 21 12.83 -41.93 13.28
CA GLU A 21 12.68 -41.32 14.59
C GLU A 21 12.41 -39.83 14.41
N PRO A 22 11.38 -39.28 15.08
CA PRO A 22 11.00 -37.90 14.85
C PRO A 22 12.17 -36.98 15.20
N THR A 23 12.41 -36.01 14.33
CA THR A 23 13.51 -35.07 14.51
C THR A 23 13.34 -34.30 15.82
N LYS A 24 14.45 -33.79 16.40
CA LYS A 24 14.36 -33.00 17.65
C LYS A 24 13.38 -31.83 17.52
N LEU A 25 13.30 -31.24 16.33
CA LEU A 25 12.37 -30.17 15.99
C LEU A 25 10.91 -30.66 15.97
N GLU A 26 10.62 -31.80 15.34
CA GLU A 26 9.28 -32.40 15.36
C GLU A 26 8.82 -32.72 16.78
N LYS A 27 9.71 -33.29 17.62
CA LYS A 27 9.40 -33.53 19.03
C LYS A 27 9.07 -32.22 19.75
N LEU A 28 9.84 -31.16 19.53
CA LEU A 28 9.59 -29.84 20.13
C LEU A 28 8.23 -29.27 19.69
N ARG A 29 7.91 -29.34 18.40
CA ARG A 29 6.62 -28.88 17.85
C ARG A 29 5.42 -29.65 18.37
N ASN A 30 5.59 -30.95 18.63
CA ASN A 30 4.55 -31.81 19.22
C ASN A 30 4.46 -31.67 20.75
N THR A 31 5.30 -30.85 21.37
CA THR A 31 5.26 -30.62 22.82
C THR A 31 4.22 -29.54 23.14
N TRP A 32 3.17 -29.86 23.91
CA TRP A 32 2.14 -28.89 24.27
C TRP A 32 2.72 -27.75 25.13
N GLU A 33 3.75 -28.03 25.94
CA GLU A 33 4.41 -27.00 26.74
C GLU A 33 5.05 -25.92 25.87
N PHE A 34 5.58 -26.31 24.70
CA PHE A 34 6.15 -25.37 23.74
C PHE A 34 5.07 -24.49 23.12
N ALA A 35 3.99 -25.09 22.62
CA ALA A 35 2.86 -24.35 22.04
C ALA A 35 2.23 -23.39 23.06
N SER A 36 2.07 -23.82 24.32
CA SER A 36 1.57 -22.98 25.41
C SER A 36 2.49 -21.81 25.74
N LEU A 37 3.81 -22.04 25.75
CA LEU A 37 4.79 -20.98 25.99
C LEU A 37 4.79 -19.95 24.87
N VAL A 38 4.79 -20.40 23.61
CA VAL A 38 4.75 -19.54 22.43
C VAL A 38 3.50 -18.66 22.47
N GLN A 39 2.32 -19.26 22.65
CA GLN A 39 1.07 -18.52 22.75
C GLN A 39 1.09 -17.49 23.89
N TYR A 40 1.67 -17.84 25.04
CA TYR A 40 1.84 -16.89 26.14
C TYR A 40 2.73 -15.70 25.75
N ILE A 41 3.83 -15.94 25.03
CA ILE A 41 4.75 -14.87 24.59
C ILE A 41 4.04 -13.95 23.59
N TYR A 42 3.24 -14.49 22.66
CA TYR A 42 2.46 -13.68 21.72
C TYR A 42 1.44 -12.78 22.43
N ILE A 43 0.73 -13.29 23.45
CA ILE A 43 -0.30 -12.50 24.15
C ILE A 43 0.32 -11.52 25.17
N PHE A 44 1.29 -11.97 25.98
CA PHE A 44 1.76 -11.26 27.18
C PHE A 44 3.23 -10.84 27.15
N GLY A 45 3.97 -11.15 26.08
CA GLY A 45 5.42 -10.93 26.00
C GLY A 45 5.82 -9.48 26.24
N SER A 46 5.10 -8.53 25.61
CA SER A 46 5.34 -7.09 25.76
C SER A 46 5.21 -6.62 27.22
N VAL A 47 4.20 -7.10 27.95
CA VAL A 47 4.00 -6.77 29.37
C VAL A 47 5.11 -7.34 30.24
N VAL A 48 5.55 -8.57 29.97
CA VAL A 48 6.60 -9.22 30.74
C VAL A 48 8.01 -8.74 30.36
N LYS A 49 8.11 -7.82 29.38
CA LYS A 49 9.37 -7.30 28.82
C LYS A 49 10.22 -8.40 28.18
N ILE A 50 9.54 -9.35 27.55
CA ILE A 50 10.16 -10.24 26.57
C ILE A 50 10.33 -9.42 25.29
N ASP A 51 11.44 -9.65 24.60
CA ASP A 51 11.78 -8.95 23.36
C ASP A 51 10.73 -9.25 22.29
N GLU A 52 10.12 -8.19 21.71
CA GLU A 52 9.02 -8.30 20.73
C GLU A 52 9.48 -8.91 19.40
N ASP A 53 10.79 -8.89 19.14
CA ASP A 53 11.38 -9.46 17.93
C ASP A 53 11.46 -11.00 17.98
N ILE A 54 11.22 -11.63 19.14
CA ILE A 54 11.27 -13.09 19.30
C ILE A 54 10.03 -13.71 18.65
N ASP A 55 10.21 -14.22 17.43
CA ASP A 55 9.21 -15.04 16.74
C ASP A 55 9.34 -16.53 17.10
N VAL A 56 8.34 -17.32 16.72
CA VAL A 56 8.33 -18.77 16.97
C VAL A 56 9.53 -19.48 16.31
N ASP A 57 9.97 -19.00 15.14
CA ASP A 57 11.05 -19.61 14.37
C ASP A 57 12.43 -19.34 15.03
N GLU A 58 12.62 -18.15 15.62
CA GLU A 58 13.78 -17.81 16.45
C GLU A 58 13.78 -18.64 17.73
N LEU A 59 12.64 -18.78 18.41
CA LEU A 59 12.55 -19.60 19.62
C LEU A 59 12.87 -21.08 19.33
N GLU A 60 12.39 -21.63 18.21
CA GLU A 60 12.78 -22.97 17.76
C GLU A 60 14.28 -23.06 17.47
N ALA A 61 14.84 -22.08 16.76
CA ALA A 61 16.27 -22.04 16.46
C ALA A 61 17.10 -22.00 17.75
N GLU A 62 16.72 -21.20 18.74
CA GLU A 62 17.37 -21.14 20.05
C GLU A 62 17.29 -22.47 20.81
N CYS A 63 16.15 -23.16 20.75
CA CYS A 63 15.98 -24.48 21.38
C CYS A 63 16.83 -25.58 20.72
N LEU A 64 17.11 -25.45 19.43
CA LEU A 64 17.92 -26.38 18.66
C LEU A 64 19.43 -26.14 18.75
N LYS A 65 19.88 -24.97 19.23
CA LYS A 65 21.31 -24.68 19.37
C LYS A 65 22.00 -25.70 20.28
N PRO A 66 23.22 -26.15 19.91
CA PRO A 66 24.00 -27.06 20.75
C PRO A 66 24.62 -26.35 21.96
N THR A 67 24.80 -25.03 21.89
CA THR A 67 25.30 -24.20 22.97
C THR A 67 24.14 -23.68 23.84
N PRO A 68 24.36 -23.41 25.13
CA PRO A 68 23.36 -22.76 25.97
C PRO A 68 22.85 -21.46 25.36
N SER A 69 21.53 -21.34 25.22
CA SER A 69 20.90 -20.14 24.68
C SER A 69 20.73 -19.09 25.77
N GLU A 70 21.40 -17.96 25.60
CA GLU A 70 21.23 -16.81 26.48
C GLU A 70 19.80 -16.25 26.40
N LYS A 71 19.18 -16.29 25.21
CA LYS A 71 17.80 -15.83 24.99
C LYS A 71 16.80 -16.60 25.84
N LEU A 72 16.91 -17.93 25.92
CA LEU A 72 16.04 -18.75 26.78
C LEU A 72 16.20 -18.38 28.27
N ALA A 73 17.43 -18.14 28.72
CA ALA A 73 17.69 -17.70 30.09
C ALA A 73 17.13 -16.28 30.36
N GLN A 74 17.21 -15.38 29.37
CA GLN A 74 16.62 -14.03 29.45
C GLN A 74 15.08 -14.08 29.54
N ILE A 75 14.43 -14.94 28.77
CA ILE A 75 12.97 -15.19 28.88
C ILE A 75 12.65 -15.72 30.27
N GLY A 76 13.38 -16.74 30.75
CA GLY A 76 13.20 -17.28 32.10
C GLY A 76 13.34 -16.21 33.18
N LEU A 77 14.34 -15.34 33.06
CA LEU A 77 14.56 -14.22 33.98
C LEU A 77 13.42 -13.20 33.93
N ALA A 78 12.91 -12.87 32.75
CA ALA A 78 11.79 -11.95 32.58
C ALA A 78 10.52 -12.49 33.28
N LEU A 79 10.21 -13.77 33.06
CA LEU A 79 9.10 -14.46 33.74
C LEU A 79 9.33 -14.49 35.26
N LEU A 80 10.53 -14.87 35.71
CA LEU A 80 10.84 -14.99 37.14
C LEU A 80 10.75 -13.64 37.89
N LYS A 81 11.05 -12.52 37.23
CA LYS A 81 10.85 -11.16 37.80
C LYS A 81 9.37 -10.84 38.08
N TYR A 82 8.44 -11.48 37.37
CA TYR A 82 7.01 -11.35 37.62
C TYR A 82 6.51 -12.30 38.71
N VAL A 83 7.09 -13.51 38.77
CA VAL A 83 6.73 -14.55 39.75
C VAL A 83 7.31 -14.27 41.13
N SER A 84 8.54 -13.75 41.21
CA SER A 84 9.27 -13.47 42.44
C SER A 84 9.10 -12.01 42.90
N SER A 85 9.09 -11.79 44.21
CA SER A 85 9.08 -10.45 44.82
C SER A 85 10.49 -9.85 45.00
N HIS A 86 11.55 -10.63 44.75
CA HIS A 86 12.92 -10.20 44.97
C HIS A 86 13.35 -9.13 43.95
N LYS A 87 13.96 -8.04 44.43
CA LYS A 87 14.45 -6.93 43.60
C LYS A 87 15.90 -7.22 43.16
N GLY A 88 16.23 -6.92 41.90
CA GLY A 88 17.59 -7.09 41.39
C GLY A 88 17.92 -8.48 40.86
N LEU A 89 16.93 -9.21 40.32
CA LEU A 89 17.17 -10.49 39.66
C LEU A 89 18.09 -10.35 38.44
N THR A 90 19.23 -11.05 38.47
CA THR A 90 20.20 -11.21 37.38
C THR A 90 20.25 -12.68 36.93
N LEU A 91 20.91 -12.94 35.80
CA LEU A 91 21.09 -14.31 35.27
C LEU A 91 21.88 -15.21 36.22
N GLU A 92 22.79 -14.66 37.02
CA GLU A 92 23.65 -15.42 37.95
C GLU A 92 22.85 -16.02 39.12
N ILE A 93 21.85 -15.29 39.61
CA ILE A 93 20.99 -15.75 40.71
C ILE A 93 19.70 -16.41 40.22
N PHE A 94 19.52 -16.54 38.91
CA PHE A 94 18.31 -17.10 38.31
C PHE A 94 18.00 -18.51 38.83
N ASP A 95 19.00 -19.40 38.80
CA ASP A 95 18.84 -20.82 39.15
C ASP A 95 18.38 -21.00 40.61
N GLU A 96 18.99 -20.25 41.53
CA GLU A 96 18.67 -20.33 42.97
C GLU A 96 17.27 -19.78 43.26
N TYR A 97 16.88 -18.66 42.65
CA TYR A 97 15.54 -18.11 42.84
C TYR A 97 14.47 -18.91 42.12
N ALA A 98 14.78 -19.51 40.96
CA ALA A 98 13.89 -20.45 40.29
C ALA A 98 13.66 -21.68 41.18
N ARG A 99 14.71 -22.32 41.70
CA ARG A 99 14.62 -23.44 42.66
C ARG A 99 13.70 -23.11 43.82
N ARG A 100 13.87 -21.96 44.47
CA ARG A 100 13.00 -21.52 45.59
C ARG A 100 11.52 -21.42 45.18
N GLN A 101 11.22 -20.93 43.97
CA GLN A 101 9.83 -20.91 43.48
C GLN A 101 9.29 -22.32 43.24
N TYR A 102 10.10 -23.24 42.70
CA TYR A 102 9.71 -24.63 42.52
C TYR A 102 9.45 -25.34 43.85
N VAL A 103 10.35 -25.21 44.82
CA VAL A 103 10.16 -25.79 46.17
C VAL A 103 8.88 -25.25 46.82
N ALA A 104 8.56 -23.97 46.64
CA ALA A 104 7.37 -23.36 47.24
C ALA A 104 6.06 -23.70 46.52
N LYS A 105 6.05 -23.73 45.17
CA LYS A 105 4.82 -23.82 44.37
C LYS A 105 4.58 -25.19 43.74
N ALA A 106 5.63 -25.93 43.39
CA ALA A 106 5.54 -27.24 42.78
C ALA A 106 6.73 -28.16 43.17
N PRO A 107 6.84 -28.56 44.46
CA PRO A 107 7.98 -29.35 44.93
C PRO A 107 8.17 -30.67 44.19
N GLN A 108 7.08 -31.33 43.77
CA GLN A 108 7.10 -32.62 43.08
C GLN A 108 7.68 -32.53 41.64
N ARG A 109 7.65 -31.35 41.03
CA ARG A 109 8.06 -31.13 39.63
C ARG A 109 9.33 -30.28 39.53
N ASN A 110 10.16 -30.25 40.56
CA ASN A 110 11.30 -29.35 40.65
C ASN A 110 12.51 -29.86 39.83
N PRO A 111 12.87 -29.21 38.70
CA PRO A 111 13.99 -29.64 37.88
C PRO A 111 15.35 -29.17 38.43
N PHE A 112 15.37 -28.22 39.37
CA PHE A 112 16.58 -27.65 39.94
C PHE A 112 17.16 -28.46 41.10
N GLY A 113 16.42 -29.45 41.61
CA GLY A 113 16.80 -30.24 42.78
C GLY A 113 16.47 -29.56 44.12
N VAL A 114 16.62 -30.30 45.22
CA VAL A 114 16.35 -29.83 46.59
C VAL A 114 17.65 -29.45 47.32
N ASP A 115 18.80 -29.86 46.78
CA ASP A 115 20.12 -29.61 47.35
C ASP A 115 20.46 -28.11 47.45
N GLU A 116 21.41 -27.77 48.32
CA GLU A 116 21.89 -26.39 48.57
C GLU A 116 22.38 -25.69 47.28
N GLU A 117 22.98 -26.44 46.35
CA GLU A 117 23.38 -25.94 45.03
C GLU A 117 22.38 -26.37 43.94
N PRO A 118 21.69 -25.41 43.28
CA PRO A 118 20.74 -25.71 42.22
C PRO A 118 21.45 -26.23 40.95
N LYS A 119 20.80 -27.17 40.25
CA LYS A 119 21.21 -27.52 38.88
C LYS A 119 21.08 -26.29 37.97
N LYS A 120 22.09 -26.01 37.15
CA LYS A 120 22.08 -24.84 36.27
C LYS A 120 21.08 -25.00 35.13
N PHE A 121 20.28 -23.97 34.88
CA PHE A 121 19.31 -23.97 33.78
C PHE A 121 19.96 -24.24 32.42
N ASN A 122 21.17 -23.70 32.20
CA ASN A 122 21.88 -23.83 30.93
C ASN A 122 22.33 -25.25 30.60
N ASP A 123 22.54 -26.09 31.60
CA ASP A 123 23.06 -27.45 31.45
C ASP A 123 21.92 -28.48 31.26
N MET A 124 20.66 -28.05 31.41
CA MET A 124 19.48 -28.90 31.23
C MET A 124 19.18 -29.17 29.74
N ASP A 125 18.44 -30.25 29.49
CA ASP A 125 17.94 -30.56 28.15
C ASP A 125 16.91 -29.53 27.67
N THR A 126 16.74 -29.45 26.36
CA THR A 126 15.84 -28.50 25.72
C THR A 126 14.39 -28.65 26.21
N PHE A 127 13.90 -29.87 26.41
CA PHE A 127 12.51 -30.11 26.79
C PHE A 127 12.25 -29.72 28.24
N THR A 128 13.19 -30.02 29.16
CA THR A 128 13.13 -29.51 30.53
C THR A 128 13.19 -27.99 30.58
N LYS A 129 14.03 -27.34 29.76
CA LYS A 129 14.07 -25.87 29.67
C LYS A 129 12.70 -25.31 29.25
N VAL A 130 12.08 -25.88 28.21
CA VAL A 130 10.75 -25.46 27.75
C VAL A 130 9.70 -25.67 28.85
N ARG A 131 9.72 -26.82 29.54
CA ARG A 131 8.83 -27.10 30.68
C ARG A 131 9.02 -26.09 31.79
N ILE A 132 10.25 -25.69 32.10
CA ILE A 132 10.54 -24.67 33.10
C ILE A 132 9.93 -23.33 32.70
N LEU A 133 10.15 -22.91 31.46
CA LEU A 133 9.65 -21.64 30.94
C LEU A 133 8.12 -21.62 30.89
N GLN A 134 7.49 -22.71 30.46
CA GLN A 134 6.04 -22.87 30.46
C GLN A 134 5.45 -22.82 31.89
N GLN A 135 6.12 -23.45 32.85
CA GLN A 135 5.65 -23.46 34.22
C GLN A 135 5.80 -22.06 34.86
N LEU A 136 6.91 -21.37 34.58
CA LEU A 136 7.13 -19.98 35.00
C LEU A 136 6.08 -19.04 34.39
N SER A 137 5.78 -19.19 33.09
CA SER A 137 4.75 -18.38 32.42
C SER A 137 3.38 -18.62 33.04
N THR A 138 3.03 -19.87 33.35
CA THR A 138 1.80 -20.19 34.07
C THR A 138 1.73 -19.52 35.45
N TRP A 139 2.84 -19.52 36.21
CA TRP A 139 2.86 -18.87 37.52
C TRP A 139 2.75 -17.36 37.49
N THR A 140 3.09 -16.70 36.39
CA THR A 140 2.85 -15.26 36.25
C THR A 140 1.35 -14.94 36.33
N LEU A 141 0.49 -15.86 35.86
CA LEU A 141 -0.97 -15.72 35.88
C LEU A 141 -1.58 -15.99 37.25
N GLY A 142 -0.81 -16.47 38.23
CA GLY A 142 -1.27 -16.63 39.62
C GLY A 142 -1.68 -15.30 40.27
N ASN A 143 -1.21 -14.17 39.74
CA ASN A 143 -1.73 -12.84 40.05
C ASN A 143 -2.07 -12.12 38.74
N ALA A 144 -3.12 -12.59 38.08
CA ALA A 144 -3.55 -12.13 36.76
C ALA A 144 -3.81 -10.62 36.69
N ASP A 145 -4.22 -10.00 37.80
CA ASP A 145 -4.53 -8.57 37.84
C ASP A 145 -3.30 -7.70 37.52
N ARG A 146 -2.10 -8.12 37.96
CA ARG A 146 -0.84 -7.40 37.64
C ARG A 146 -0.52 -7.37 36.15
N ILE A 147 -0.98 -8.38 35.40
CA ILE A 147 -0.81 -8.44 33.94
C ILE A 147 -1.94 -7.65 33.28
N ARG A 148 -3.20 -7.86 33.71
CA ARG A 148 -4.38 -7.15 33.17
C ARG A 148 -4.25 -5.63 33.26
N GLU A 149 -3.78 -5.10 34.39
CA GLU A 149 -3.57 -3.65 34.57
C GLU A 149 -2.61 -3.04 33.55
N LYS A 150 -1.69 -3.84 33.00
CA LYS A 150 -0.68 -3.38 32.03
C LYS A 150 -1.04 -3.66 30.58
N MET A 151 -2.08 -4.46 30.34
CA MET A 151 -2.55 -4.75 28.98
C MET A 151 -3.34 -3.55 28.43
N PRO A 152 -3.27 -3.29 27.11
CA PRO A 152 -4.10 -2.26 26.49
C PRO A 152 -5.60 -2.60 26.54
N GLU A 153 -5.97 -3.88 26.51
CA GLU A 153 -7.34 -4.40 26.59
C GLU A 153 -7.88 -4.37 28.04
N GLN A 154 -8.20 -3.18 28.52
CA GLN A 154 -8.67 -2.97 29.91
C GLN A 154 -10.11 -3.43 30.15
N LYS A 155 -10.93 -3.63 29.10
CA LYS A 155 -12.30 -4.09 29.25
C LYS A 155 -12.35 -5.62 29.26
N ASP A 156 -13.13 -6.19 30.19
CA ASP A 156 -13.31 -7.63 30.31
C ASP A 156 -13.73 -8.34 29.01
N ILE A 157 -14.55 -7.68 28.18
CA ILE A 157 -14.98 -8.20 26.88
C ILE A 157 -13.78 -8.40 25.96
N ASP A 158 -12.89 -7.42 25.89
CA ASP A 158 -11.70 -7.47 25.04
C ASP A 158 -10.71 -8.52 25.57
N GLN A 159 -10.66 -8.74 26.89
CA GLN A 159 -9.84 -9.80 27.51
C GLN A 159 -10.33 -11.22 27.22
N THR A 160 -11.60 -11.41 26.84
CA THR A 160 -12.08 -12.75 26.43
C THR A 160 -11.40 -13.24 25.16
N SER A 161 -10.90 -12.33 24.31
CA SER A 161 -10.16 -12.66 23.09
C SER A 161 -8.83 -13.37 23.35
N TRP A 162 -8.25 -13.28 24.55
CA TRP A 162 -7.03 -14.01 24.92
C TRP A 162 -7.26 -15.52 25.06
N ARG A 163 -8.52 -15.97 25.08
CA ARG A 163 -8.85 -17.39 25.10
C ARG A 163 -8.76 -17.94 23.68
N VAL A 164 -7.86 -18.88 23.49
CA VAL A 164 -7.78 -19.65 22.25
C VAL A 164 -9.04 -20.51 22.13
N GLU A 165 -9.85 -20.23 21.12
CA GLU A 165 -11.04 -21.03 20.79
C GLU A 165 -10.67 -22.24 19.92
N ALA A 166 -11.45 -23.31 20.04
CA ALA A 166 -11.33 -24.44 19.13
C ALA A 166 -11.67 -24.00 17.70
N PHE A 167 -10.77 -24.27 16.76
CA PHE A 167 -10.95 -23.91 15.36
C PHE A 167 -11.96 -24.84 14.67
N GLY A 168 -11.96 -26.13 15.05
CA GLY A 168 -12.93 -27.11 14.56
C GLY A 168 -12.65 -28.51 15.08
N TRP A 169 -13.43 -29.46 14.57
CA TRP A 169 -13.35 -30.88 14.92
C TRP A 169 -13.25 -31.74 13.67
N ASP A 170 -12.69 -32.94 13.82
CA ASP A 170 -12.75 -33.96 12.77
C ASP A 170 -13.77 -35.07 13.08
N LYS A 171 -13.81 -36.09 12.22
CA LYS A 171 -14.68 -37.25 12.39
C LYS A 171 -14.36 -38.09 13.64
N GLU A 172 -13.15 -37.97 14.18
CA GLU A 172 -12.71 -38.69 15.39
C GLU A 172 -12.89 -37.84 16.65
N ASP A 173 -13.65 -36.73 16.56
CA ASP A 173 -13.86 -35.75 17.62
C ASP A 173 -12.54 -35.12 18.15
N ARG A 174 -11.46 -35.18 17.36
CA ARG A 174 -10.20 -34.49 17.69
C ARG A 174 -10.38 -33.00 17.49
N THR A 175 -9.86 -32.22 18.43
CA THR A 175 -10.02 -30.77 18.43
C THR A 175 -8.83 -30.11 17.75
N TYR A 176 -9.09 -29.21 16.82
CA TYR A 176 -8.08 -28.44 16.10
C TYR A 176 -7.97 -27.02 16.67
N PHE A 177 -6.73 -26.54 16.79
CA PHE A 177 -6.41 -25.19 17.28
C PHE A 177 -5.50 -24.50 16.28
N VAL A 178 -5.77 -23.23 15.98
CA VAL A 178 -4.86 -22.34 15.26
C VAL A 178 -4.41 -21.31 16.27
N LEU A 179 -3.09 -21.25 16.52
CA LEU A 179 -2.49 -20.31 17.47
C LEU A 179 -2.01 -19.06 16.74
N ASP A 180 -1.56 -18.05 17.49
CA ASP A 180 -1.12 -16.75 16.94
C ASP A 180 0.18 -16.86 16.10
N ASP A 181 0.89 -17.99 16.22
CA ASP A 181 1.99 -18.35 15.35
C ASP A 181 1.53 -18.85 13.96
N ASP A 182 0.22 -18.84 13.69
CA ASP A 182 -0.49 -19.40 12.54
C ASP A 182 -0.27 -20.91 12.31
N ARG A 183 0.18 -21.66 13.33
CA ARG A 183 0.38 -23.12 13.20
C ARG A 183 -0.90 -23.87 13.59
N LEU A 184 -1.16 -24.96 12.88
CA LEU A 184 -2.30 -25.84 13.15
C LEU A 184 -1.88 -26.96 14.10
N TYR A 185 -2.54 -27.02 15.24
CA TYR A 185 -2.36 -28.06 16.24
C TYR A 185 -3.61 -28.92 16.36
N ARG A 186 -3.40 -30.16 16.79
CA ARG A 186 -4.45 -31.15 17.04
C ARG A 186 -4.30 -31.69 18.45
N ARG A 187 -5.43 -31.71 19.17
CA ARG A 187 -5.56 -32.39 20.46
C ARG A 187 -6.43 -33.63 20.29
N THR A 188 -5.92 -34.77 20.72
CA THR A 188 -6.70 -36.00 20.85
C THR A 188 -6.96 -36.24 22.32
N ASP A 189 -8.22 -36.27 22.72
CA ASP A 189 -8.60 -36.57 24.09
C ASP A 189 -8.38 -38.07 24.39
N PRO A 190 -8.03 -38.45 25.63
CA PRO A 190 -7.81 -39.85 25.99
C PRO A 190 -9.07 -40.67 25.71
N PRO A 191 -8.93 -41.95 25.32
CA PRO A 191 -10.07 -42.81 25.12
C PRO A 191 -10.89 -42.87 26.41
N LEU A 192 -12.20 -42.61 26.30
CA LEU A 192 -13.09 -42.66 27.45
C LEU A 192 -12.91 -44.00 28.18
N PRO A 193 -12.76 -44.00 29.51
CA PRO A 193 -12.63 -45.24 30.26
C PRO A 193 -13.81 -46.14 29.95
N ALA A 194 -13.53 -47.41 29.65
CA ALA A 194 -14.55 -48.37 29.25
C ALA A 194 -15.71 -48.32 30.23
N ALA A 195 -16.92 -48.04 29.72
CA ALA A 195 -18.09 -47.94 30.56
C ALA A 195 -18.22 -49.22 31.41
N PRO A 196 -18.49 -49.12 32.72
CA PRO A 196 -18.69 -50.31 33.54
C PRO A 196 -19.75 -51.18 32.88
N PRO A 197 -19.54 -52.51 32.80
CA PRO A 197 -20.41 -53.40 32.04
C PRO A 197 -21.85 -53.15 32.46
N GLN A 198 -22.66 -52.71 31.49
CA GLN A 198 -24.08 -52.49 31.73
C GLN A 198 -24.65 -53.78 32.29
N LYS A 199 -24.99 -53.80 33.59
CA LYS A 199 -25.68 -54.93 34.21
C LYS A 199 -26.89 -55.21 33.36
N SER A 200 -26.87 -56.37 32.68
CA SER A 200 -27.94 -56.80 31.81
C SER A 200 -29.27 -56.59 32.53
N LYS A 201 -30.13 -55.73 31.98
CA LYS A 201 -31.48 -55.55 32.50
C LYS A 201 -32.14 -56.94 32.46
N PRO A 202 -32.66 -57.47 33.59
CA PRO A 202 -33.33 -58.75 33.55
C PRO A 202 -34.52 -58.65 32.60
N LYS A 203 -34.59 -59.60 31.65
CA LYS A 203 -35.71 -59.73 30.70
C LYS A 203 -37.03 -59.61 31.47
N SER A 204 -37.84 -58.63 31.09
CA SER A 204 -39.19 -58.48 31.60
C SER A 204 -40.01 -59.74 31.27
N LYS A 205 -40.34 -60.53 32.29
CA LYS A 205 -41.41 -61.53 32.16
C LYS A 205 -42.74 -60.81 31.97
N ALA A 206 -43.57 -61.39 31.11
CA ALA A 206 -44.90 -60.91 30.76
C ALA A 206 -45.80 -60.71 32.01
N LYS A 207 -46.58 -59.64 31.96
CA LYS A 207 -47.59 -59.26 32.97
C LYS A 207 -48.66 -60.34 33.15
N PRO A 208 -49.23 -60.46 34.36
CA PRO A 208 -50.68 -60.56 34.51
C PRO A 208 -51.27 -59.33 35.21
N LYS A 209 -52.60 -59.24 35.10
CA LYS A 209 -53.46 -58.06 35.28
C LYS A 209 -53.59 -57.53 36.72
N LYS A 210 -53.75 -56.20 36.77
CA LYS A 210 -54.38 -55.28 37.74
C LYS A 210 -54.93 -55.82 39.08
N THR A 211 -54.59 -55.10 40.16
CA THR A 211 -55.57 -54.54 41.11
C THR A 211 -55.00 -53.30 41.84
N LYS A 212 -55.93 -52.54 42.43
CA LYS A 212 -55.95 -51.12 42.81
C LYS A 212 -55.48 -50.89 44.27
N GLY A 213 -54.90 -49.73 44.58
CA GLY A 213 -54.70 -49.25 45.98
C GLY A 213 -53.42 -48.42 46.15
N THR A 214 -53.46 -47.09 46.03
CA THR A 214 -53.51 -46.07 47.11
C THR A 214 -52.18 -45.72 47.81
N ARG A 215 -51.73 -44.49 47.51
CA ARG A 215 -51.28 -43.40 48.42
C ARG A 215 -49.91 -43.48 49.13
N ALA A 216 -49.23 -42.33 49.04
CA ALA A 216 -48.38 -41.66 50.03
C ALA A 216 -46.85 -41.87 50.03
N SER A 217 -46.18 -40.88 49.46
CA SER A 217 -45.03 -40.12 50.00
C SER A 217 -44.53 -40.49 51.41
N LYS A 218 -43.25 -40.85 51.54
CA LYS A 218 -42.37 -40.25 52.57
C LYS A 218 -40.86 -40.46 52.31
N ARG A 219 -40.19 -39.32 52.31
CA ARG A 219 -38.77 -38.98 52.54
C ARG A 219 -38.07 -39.79 53.65
N ARG A 220 -36.72 -39.68 53.65
CA ARG A 220 -35.67 -39.98 54.66
C ARG A 220 -34.91 -41.31 54.41
N ARG A 221 -33.59 -41.45 54.64
CA ARG A 221 -32.57 -40.60 55.29
C ARG A 221 -31.19 -41.19 54.92
N LEU A 222 -30.17 -40.34 54.83
CA LEU A 222 -28.75 -40.69 54.93
C LEU A 222 -28.38 -41.19 56.34
N SER A 223 -27.48 -42.18 56.39
CA SER A 223 -26.46 -42.36 57.44
C SER A 223 -25.37 -43.34 56.96
N THR A 224 -24.19 -42.80 56.60
CA THR A 224 -22.87 -42.98 57.27
C THR A 224 -22.87 -44.03 58.41
N SER A 225 -21.94 -44.97 58.60
CA SER A 225 -20.55 -45.30 58.19
C SER A 225 -20.19 -46.62 58.95
N PRO A 226 -18.92 -47.01 59.17
CA PRO A 226 -17.85 -47.46 58.27
C PRO A 226 -17.51 -48.95 58.52
N SER A 227 -16.62 -49.52 57.71
CA SER A 227 -15.88 -50.74 58.09
C SER A 227 -14.50 -50.66 57.47
N GLU A 228 -13.50 -50.45 58.32
CA GLU A 228 -12.08 -50.64 58.03
C GLU A 228 -11.81 -52.14 57.86
N SER A 229 -10.94 -52.47 56.91
CA SER A 229 -10.11 -53.65 56.99
C SER A 229 -8.77 -53.31 56.37
N ASP A 230 -7.85 -53.07 57.30
CA ASP A 230 -6.40 -53.02 57.18
C ASP A 230 -5.83 -54.26 56.45
N ALA A 231 -4.83 -54.01 55.62
CA ALA A 231 -3.89 -55.00 55.10
C ALA A 231 -2.69 -54.25 54.51
N GLU A 232 -1.74 -53.90 55.37
CA GLU A 232 -0.37 -53.59 55.01
C GLU A 232 0.29 -54.82 54.35
N GLN A 233 1.06 -54.59 53.28
CA GLN A 233 2.16 -55.47 52.86
C GLN A 233 3.27 -54.62 52.25
N GLU A 234 4.47 -54.87 52.77
CA GLU A 234 5.73 -54.13 52.60
C GLU A 234 6.33 -54.20 51.19
N GLU A 235 7.13 -53.19 50.89
CA GLU A 235 8.05 -53.08 49.76
C GLU A 235 9.12 -54.20 49.77
N ASP A 236 9.53 -54.67 48.59
CA ASP A 236 10.95 -54.58 48.22
C ASP A 236 11.20 -54.72 46.70
N GLY A 237 12.18 -53.95 46.21
CA GLY A 237 13.03 -54.32 45.07
C GLY A 237 12.61 -53.97 43.63
N ALA A 238 12.49 -52.68 43.28
CA ALA A 238 12.50 -52.24 41.87
C ALA A 238 13.90 -51.79 41.44
N GLN A 239 14.57 -52.61 40.61
CA GLN A 239 15.80 -52.26 39.90
C GLN A 239 15.49 -51.36 38.69
N ASP A 240 16.37 -50.37 38.50
CA ASP A 240 16.45 -49.36 37.43
C ASP A 240 15.70 -49.68 36.12
N ALA A 241 14.59 -48.98 35.93
CA ALA A 241 14.04 -48.64 34.63
C ALA A 241 13.81 -47.12 34.60
N PRO A 242 14.12 -46.41 33.49
CA PRO A 242 13.95 -44.96 33.43
C PRO A 242 12.48 -44.60 33.69
N ALA A 243 12.26 -43.70 34.65
CA ALA A 243 10.93 -43.24 35.04
C ALA A 243 10.12 -42.82 33.79
N PRO A 244 8.86 -43.27 33.64
CA PRO A 244 8.01 -42.81 32.55
C PRO A 244 7.83 -41.30 32.70
N GLU A 245 7.99 -40.57 31.59
CA GLU A 245 7.71 -39.13 31.53
C GLU A 245 6.33 -38.87 32.17
N GLU A 246 6.31 -38.15 33.30
CA GLU A 246 5.07 -37.86 34.01
C GLU A 246 4.09 -37.18 33.05
N ASP A 247 2.93 -37.79 32.85
CA ASP A 247 1.87 -37.33 31.95
C ASP A 247 1.30 -36.00 32.45
N THR A 248 1.93 -34.90 32.04
CA THR A 248 1.61 -33.53 32.44
C THR A 248 0.32 -33.02 31.80
N PHE A 249 -0.22 -33.75 30.81
CA PHE A 249 -1.33 -33.33 29.97
C PHE A 249 -2.60 -34.20 30.16
N GLY A 250 -2.60 -35.10 31.15
CA GLY A 250 -3.78 -35.85 31.56
C GLY A 250 -4.24 -36.90 30.55
N GLY A 251 -3.30 -37.51 29.82
CA GLY A 251 -3.55 -38.59 28.85
C GLY A 251 -3.98 -38.09 27.47
N MET A 252 -4.09 -36.78 27.29
CA MET A 252 -4.34 -36.17 25.99
C MET A 252 -3.06 -36.21 25.15
N THR A 253 -3.21 -36.31 23.82
CA THR A 253 -2.07 -36.14 22.90
C THR A 253 -2.16 -34.78 22.21
N TRP A 254 -1.00 -34.14 22.04
CA TRP A 254 -0.85 -32.88 21.34
C TRP A 254 0.08 -33.07 20.14
N GLU A 255 -0.33 -32.59 18.98
CA GLU A 255 0.40 -32.79 17.73
C GLU A 255 0.35 -31.52 16.88
N CYS A 256 1.48 -31.13 16.33
CA CYS A 256 1.57 -30.06 15.33
C CYS A 256 1.33 -30.66 13.95
N VAL A 257 0.24 -30.24 13.30
CA VAL A 257 -0.24 -30.82 12.04
C VAL A 257 0.30 -30.06 10.84
N ALA A 258 0.29 -28.72 10.88
CA ALA A 258 0.73 -27.90 9.77
C ALA A 258 1.46 -26.64 10.24
N VAL A 259 2.61 -26.36 9.61
CA VAL A 259 3.44 -25.17 9.87
C VAL A 259 3.59 -24.34 8.60
N THR A 260 3.94 -24.99 7.49
CA THR A 260 4.16 -24.32 6.21
C THR A 260 2.90 -24.33 5.34
N LEU A 261 2.88 -23.47 4.31
CA LEU A 261 1.82 -23.48 3.30
C LEU A 261 1.64 -24.87 2.66
N GLU A 262 2.75 -25.60 2.44
CA GLU A 262 2.74 -26.94 1.85
C GLU A 262 2.12 -27.97 2.79
N ASP A 263 2.34 -27.84 4.11
CA ASP A 263 1.70 -28.70 5.09
C ASP A 263 0.19 -28.44 5.16
N TYR A 264 -0.22 -27.18 5.11
CA TYR A 264 -1.63 -26.79 5.10
C TYR A 264 -2.37 -27.30 3.86
N THR A 265 -1.78 -27.17 2.67
CA THR A 265 -2.39 -27.69 1.43
C THR A 265 -2.49 -29.21 1.47
N THR A 266 -1.44 -29.90 1.92
CA THR A 266 -1.42 -31.37 2.08
C THR A 266 -2.49 -31.84 3.07
N PHE A 267 -2.58 -31.16 4.22
CA PHE A 267 -3.59 -31.47 5.24
C PHE A 267 -5.00 -31.26 4.70
N VAL A 268 -5.29 -30.10 4.11
CA VAL A 268 -6.60 -29.79 3.55
C VAL A 268 -6.99 -30.80 2.47
N ASP A 269 -6.08 -31.16 1.56
CA ASP A 269 -6.37 -32.15 0.51
C ASP A 269 -6.65 -33.55 1.07
N SER A 270 -6.07 -33.91 2.23
CA SER A 270 -6.34 -35.18 2.90
C SER A 270 -7.79 -35.30 3.43
N ILE A 271 -8.35 -34.20 3.95
CA ILE A 271 -9.71 -34.17 4.52
C ILE A 271 -10.78 -33.62 3.56
N ARG A 272 -10.38 -33.00 2.44
CA ARG A 272 -11.29 -32.35 1.47
C ARG A 272 -12.37 -33.26 0.90
N LYS A 273 -12.08 -34.56 0.75
CA LYS A 273 -13.01 -35.55 0.19
C LYS A 273 -13.91 -36.20 1.26
N SER A 274 -13.75 -35.83 2.53
CA SER A 274 -14.54 -36.39 3.60
C SER A 274 -16.02 -36.04 3.47
N ARG A 275 -16.85 -36.95 3.97
CA ARG A 275 -18.30 -36.77 4.03
C ARG A 275 -18.75 -36.10 5.33
N ASP A 276 -17.87 -36.02 6.32
CA ASP A 276 -18.17 -35.51 7.65
C ASP A 276 -18.47 -34.00 7.63
N PRO A 277 -19.56 -33.53 8.28
CA PRO A 277 -19.89 -32.10 8.34
C PRO A 277 -18.82 -31.25 9.06
N ASN A 278 -18.20 -31.78 10.12
CA ASN A 278 -17.21 -31.04 10.90
C ASN A 278 -15.94 -30.83 10.07
N GLU A 279 -15.47 -31.86 9.37
CA GLU A 279 -14.29 -31.75 8.49
C GLU A 279 -14.53 -30.83 7.30
N LYS A 280 -15.76 -30.79 6.76
CA LYS A 280 -16.12 -29.84 5.70
C LYS A 280 -16.10 -28.40 6.18
N GLU A 281 -16.62 -28.13 7.39
CA GLU A 281 -16.57 -26.79 7.98
C GLU A 281 -15.14 -26.40 8.35
N LEU A 282 -14.33 -27.35 8.85
CA LEU A 282 -12.92 -27.17 9.13
C LEU A 282 -12.15 -26.75 7.87
N VAL A 283 -12.30 -27.48 6.75
CA VAL A 283 -11.67 -27.12 5.47
C VAL A 283 -12.10 -25.75 5.00
N LYS A 284 -13.40 -25.45 5.07
CA LYS A 284 -13.94 -24.16 4.64
C LYS A 284 -13.37 -23.01 5.45
N ARG A 285 -13.30 -23.13 6.78
CA ARG A 285 -12.70 -22.12 7.67
C ARG A 285 -11.20 -22.00 7.45
N LEU A 286 -10.46 -23.10 7.32
CA LEU A 286 -9.02 -23.06 7.01
C LEU A 286 -8.75 -22.32 5.70
N GLN A 287 -9.54 -22.59 4.66
CA GLN A 287 -9.41 -21.93 3.35
C GLN A 287 -9.78 -20.44 3.38
N ALA A 288 -10.77 -20.05 4.18
CA ALA A 288 -11.24 -18.67 4.26
C ALA A 288 -10.34 -17.79 5.15
N ASP A 289 -9.96 -18.30 6.33
CA ASP A 289 -9.40 -17.48 7.40
C ASP A 289 -7.87 -17.65 7.55
N VAL A 290 -7.35 -18.87 7.36
CA VAL A 290 -5.94 -19.20 7.69
C VAL A 290 -5.04 -19.21 6.47
N ILE A 291 -5.44 -19.90 5.39
CA ILE A 291 -4.62 -20.03 4.17
C ILE A 291 -4.20 -18.67 3.60
N PRO A 292 -5.07 -17.65 3.48
CA PRO A 292 -4.66 -16.35 2.95
C PRO A 292 -3.58 -15.65 3.80
N ILE A 293 -3.60 -15.86 5.12
CA ILE A 293 -2.60 -15.31 6.04
C ILE A 293 -1.26 -16.02 5.83
N ILE A 294 -1.28 -17.36 5.76
CA ILE A 294 -0.09 -18.18 5.51
C ILE A 294 0.54 -17.88 4.14
N GLU A 295 -0.26 -17.73 3.09
CA GLU A 295 0.21 -17.38 1.74
C GLU A 295 0.94 -16.03 1.76
N LYS A 296 0.35 -15.02 2.39
CA LYS A 296 0.95 -13.69 2.52
C LYS A 296 2.26 -13.73 3.30
N ARG A 297 2.31 -14.49 4.40
CA ARG A 297 3.54 -14.67 5.20
C ARG A 297 4.62 -15.39 4.40
N ALA A 298 4.27 -16.47 3.69
CA ALA A 298 5.19 -17.22 2.84
C ALA A 298 5.75 -16.33 1.71
N GLU A 299 4.93 -15.47 1.11
CA GLU A 299 5.38 -14.49 0.12
C GLU A 299 6.36 -13.49 0.72
N GLN A 300 6.05 -12.92 1.89
CA GLN A 300 6.95 -12.01 2.60
C GLN A 300 8.30 -12.66 2.94
N GLN A 301 8.29 -13.91 3.42
CA GLN A 301 9.51 -14.68 3.68
C GLN A 301 10.32 -14.91 2.39
N ARG A 302 9.67 -15.28 1.28
CA ARG A 302 10.33 -15.42 -0.03
C ARG A 302 10.93 -14.11 -0.52
N GLN A 303 10.22 -12.99 -0.38
CA GLN A 303 10.74 -11.66 -0.74
C GLN A 303 11.93 -11.26 0.13
N LYS A 304 11.88 -11.50 1.45
CA LYS A 304 12.99 -11.26 2.38
C LYS A 304 14.21 -12.12 2.06
N ALA A 305 14.00 -13.40 1.72
CA ALA A 305 15.06 -14.32 1.30
C ALA A 305 15.70 -13.86 -0.02
N LEU A 306 14.91 -13.48 -1.02
CA LEU A 306 15.40 -12.96 -2.29
C LEU A 306 16.18 -11.66 -2.12
N ARG A 307 15.72 -10.76 -1.24
CA ARG A 307 16.45 -9.52 -0.91
C ARG A 307 17.79 -9.83 -0.25
N LYS A 308 17.82 -10.71 0.76
CA LYS A 308 19.08 -11.14 1.40
C LYS A 308 20.02 -11.79 0.41
N GLN A 309 19.50 -12.64 -0.49
CA GLN A 309 20.30 -13.26 -1.55
C GLN A 309 20.91 -12.21 -2.49
N ARG A 310 20.12 -11.24 -2.95
CA ARG A 310 20.63 -10.11 -3.78
C ARG A 310 21.66 -9.27 -3.03
N GLU A 311 21.45 -9.00 -1.75
CA GLU A 311 22.42 -8.27 -0.92
C GLU A 311 23.73 -9.07 -0.77
N LEU A 312 23.66 -10.37 -0.52
CA LEU A 312 24.83 -11.26 -0.49
C LEU A 312 25.55 -11.31 -1.84
N GLU A 313 24.82 -11.46 -2.95
CA GLU A 313 25.39 -11.42 -4.30
C GLU A 313 26.05 -10.07 -4.61
N ASN A 314 25.45 -8.96 -4.17
CA ASN A 314 26.03 -7.63 -4.33
C ASN A 314 27.30 -7.47 -3.49
N LEU A 315 27.29 -7.96 -2.24
CA LEU A 315 28.48 -7.98 -1.38
C LEU A 315 29.59 -8.84 -1.98
N GLU A 316 29.26 -10.01 -2.55
CA GLU A 316 30.20 -10.87 -3.25
C GLU A 316 30.78 -10.19 -4.49
N LYS A 317 29.96 -9.51 -5.29
CA LYS A 317 30.41 -8.71 -6.44
C LYS A 317 31.34 -7.58 -6.01
N LEU A 318 31.03 -6.88 -4.91
CA LEU A 318 31.88 -5.82 -4.35
C LEU A 318 33.20 -6.38 -3.79
N ALA A 319 33.19 -7.56 -3.16
CA ALA A 319 34.39 -8.25 -2.68
C ALA A 319 35.29 -8.70 -3.85
N ASN A 320 34.68 -9.18 -4.95
CA ASN A 320 35.38 -9.59 -6.15
C ASN A 320 35.79 -8.41 -7.07
N ALA A 321 35.31 -7.18 -6.80
CA ALA A 321 35.56 -6.00 -7.63
C ALA A 321 37.03 -5.54 -7.67
N LYS A 322 37.88 -5.92 -6.70
CA LYS A 322 39.33 -5.62 -6.76
C LYS A 322 40.05 -6.34 -7.92
N ARG A 323 39.44 -7.37 -8.51
CA ARG A 323 39.98 -8.08 -9.68
C ARG A 323 39.40 -7.59 -11.02
N SER A 324 38.34 -6.79 -11.02
CA SER A 324 37.60 -6.34 -12.23
C SER A 324 37.73 -4.84 -12.56
N SER A 325 38.48 -4.05 -11.78
CA SER A 325 38.56 -2.58 -11.93
C SER A 325 39.01 -2.11 -13.33
N ARG A 326 39.84 -2.89 -14.03
CA ARG A 326 40.31 -2.56 -15.39
C ARG A 326 39.26 -2.77 -16.48
N ILE A 327 38.32 -3.69 -16.28
CA ILE A 327 37.27 -4.02 -17.25
C ILE A 327 36.04 -3.13 -17.00
N ALA A 328 35.71 -2.89 -15.73
CA ALA A 328 34.62 -2.02 -15.32
C ALA A 328 34.82 -0.56 -15.78
N GLY A 329 36.03 0.00 -15.63
CA GLY A 329 36.30 1.38 -16.07
C GLY A 329 36.23 1.59 -17.58
N ARG A 330 36.39 0.53 -18.39
CA ARG A 330 36.22 0.60 -19.85
C ARG A 330 34.74 0.57 -20.23
N LEU A 331 33.94 -0.29 -19.60
CA LEU A 331 32.50 -0.42 -19.83
C LEU A 331 31.71 0.79 -19.31
N GLU A 332 32.08 1.34 -18.16
CA GLU A 332 31.45 2.53 -17.58
C GLU A 332 31.66 3.76 -18.49
N LYS A 333 32.88 3.95 -18.98
CA LYS A 333 33.20 5.02 -19.93
C LYS A 333 32.46 4.87 -21.26
N GLN A 334 32.25 3.64 -21.73
CA GLN A 334 31.48 3.37 -22.94
C GLN A 334 29.98 3.69 -22.73
N LYS A 335 29.42 3.29 -21.59
CA LYS A 335 28.02 3.57 -21.22
C LYS A 335 27.75 5.05 -21.01
N GLU A 336 28.70 5.78 -20.42
CA GLU A 336 28.61 7.24 -20.25
C GLU A 336 28.64 7.96 -21.60
N GLN A 337 29.45 7.49 -22.56
CA GLN A 337 29.46 8.01 -23.93
C GLN A 337 28.15 7.75 -24.66
N GLU A 338 27.57 6.55 -24.54
CA GLU A 338 26.28 6.21 -25.15
C GLU A 338 25.13 7.05 -24.56
N ALA A 339 25.11 7.23 -23.23
CA ALA A 339 24.12 8.06 -22.56
C ALA A 339 24.23 9.56 -22.94
N ALA A 340 25.44 10.07 -23.11
CA ALA A 340 25.66 11.45 -23.57
C ALA A 340 25.17 11.66 -25.02
N VAL A 341 25.40 10.69 -25.90
CA VAL A 341 24.90 10.73 -27.28
C VAL A 341 23.37 10.67 -27.33
N GLU A 342 22.74 9.84 -26.50
CA GLU A 342 21.28 9.74 -26.44
C GLU A 342 20.62 11.01 -25.88
N ALA A 343 21.22 11.61 -24.83
CA ALA A 343 20.77 12.88 -24.27
C ALA A 343 20.84 14.03 -25.28
N GLU A 344 21.90 14.08 -26.10
CA GLU A 344 22.05 15.11 -27.14
C GLU A 344 21.04 14.90 -28.28
N ARG A 345 20.81 13.64 -28.70
CA ARG A 345 19.76 13.33 -29.70
C ARG A 345 18.37 13.75 -29.22
N LYS A 346 18.06 13.53 -27.93
CA LYS A 346 16.80 13.95 -27.34
C LYS A 346 16.65 15.48 -27.32
N ARG A 347 17.70 16.20 -26.93
CA ARG A 347 17.71 17.67 -26.97
C ARG A 347 17.49 18.23 -28.37
N VAL A 348 18.14 17.65 -29.39
CA VAL A 348 17.95 18.07 -30.79
C VAL A 348 16.50 17.83 -31.24
N SER A 349 15.94 16.66 -30.94
CA SER A 349 14.54 16.34 -31.26
C SER A 349 13.55 17.30 -30.58
N ASP A 350 13.77 17.61 -29.30
CA ASP A 350 12.91 18.53 -28.54
C ASP A 350 12.98 19.96 -29.10
N LEU A 351 14.17 20.42 -29.49
CA LEU A 351 14.37 21.74 -30.13
C LEU A 351 13.73 21.81 -31.53
N GLU A 352 13.79 20.73 -32.31
CA GLU A 352 13.12 20.65 -33.62
C GLU A 352 11.59 20.68 -33.48
N MET A 353 11.04 19.96 -32.50
CA MET A 353 9.59 20.01 -32.24
C MET A 353 9.15 21.41 -31.79
N ALA A 354 9.91 22.06 -30.92
CA ALA A 354 9.61 23.43 -30.47
C ALA A 354 9.66 24.43 -31.63
N LYS A 355 10.62 24.32 -32.55
CA LYS A 355 10.70 25.19 -33.73
C LYS A 355 9.53 24.99 -34.69
N LYS A 356 9.14 23.74 -34.96
CA LYS A 356 7.98 23.42 -35.83
C LYS A 356 6.68 23.99 -35.27
N GLU A 357 6.49 23.95 -33.95
CA GLU A 357 5.30 24.51 -33.31
C GLU A 357 5.26 26.04 -33.40
N GLN A 358 6.40 26.71 -33.17
CA GLN A 358 6.51 28.16 -33.36
C GLN A 358 6.28 28.58 -34.81
N GLU A 359 6.76 27.80 -35.79
CA GLU A 359 6.56 28.10 -37.21
C GLU A 359 5.09 27.97 -37.61
N LYS A 360 4.36 26.95 -37.12
CA LYS A 360 2.92 26.83 -37.35
C LYS A 360 2.13 28.01 -36.78
N GLN A 361 2.47 28.46 -35.57
CA GLN A 361 1.80 29.61 -34.95
C GLN A 361 2.03 30.89 -35.77
N LYS A 362 3.27 31.11 -36.23
CA LYS A 362 3.60 32.24 -37.12
C LYS A 362 2.87 32.15 -38.45
N GLN A 363 2.82 30.99 -39.09
CA GLN A 363 2.08 30.82 -40.35
C GLN A 363 0.58 31.10 -40.18
N MET A 364 -0.03 30.65 -39.08
CA MET A 364 -1.44 30.95 -38.78
C MET A 364 -1.67 32.45 -38.55
N GLU A 365 -0.74 33.13 -37.87
CA GLU A 365 -0.80 34.57 -37.63
C GLU A 365 -0.57 35.38 -38.93
N GLU A 366 0.43 35.04 -39.73
CA GLU A 366 0.72 35.67 -41.03
C GLU A 366 -0.42 35.45 -42.05
N ALA A 367 -1.02 34.25 -42.07
CA ALA A 367 -2.21 33.99 -42.87
C ALA A 367 -3.38 34.87 -42.44
N ARG A 368 -3.53 35.15 -41.14
CA ARG A 368 -4.55 36.06 -40.62
C ARG A 368 -4.24 37.52 -40.96
N GLN A 369 -2.99 37.96 -40.80
CA GLN A 369 -2.55 39.31 -41.11
C GLN A 369 -2.67 39.62 -42.61
N SER A 370 -2.29 38.69 -43.49
CA SER A 370 -2.44 38.85 -44.93
C SER A 370 -3.91 38.99 -45.34
N ARG A 371 -4.82 38.17 -44.81
CA ARG A 371 -6.27 38.33 -45.01
C ARG A 371 -6.77 39.70 -44.57
N MET A 372 -6.32 40.16 -43.41
CA MET A 372 -6.69 41.48 -42.89
C MET A 372 -6.18 42.62 -43.78
N MET A 373 -4.95 42.52 -44.30
CA MET A 373 -4.37 43.55 -45.18
C MET A 373 -5.05 43.60 -46.56
N THR A 374 -5.35 42.46 -47.16
CA THR A 374 -6.12 42.40 -48.42
C THR A 374 -7.53 42.98 -48.22
N ARG A 375 -8.16 42.74 -47.06
CA ARG A 375 -9.45 43.34 -46.71
C ARG A 375 -9.35 44.87 -46.58
N GLU A 376 -8.34 45.35 -45.87
CA GLU A 376 -8.14 46.78 -45.66
C GLU A 376 -7.89 47.52 -46.99
N GLN A 377 -7.19 46.88 -47.93
CA GLN A 377 -7.03 47.40 -49.30
C GLN A 377 -8.35 47.42 -50.07
N ARG A 378 -9.13 46.33 -50.06
CA ARG A 378 -10.45 46.27 -50.74
C ARG A 378 -11.42 47.32 -50.21
N LEU A 379 -11.45 47.56 -48.90
CA LEU A 379 -12.30 48.59 -48.31
C LEU A 379 -11.86 49.99 -48.72
N LYS A 380 -10.55 50.28 -48.71
CA LYS A 380 -10.01 51.58 -49.18
C LYS A 380 -10.26 51.81 -50.67
N GLU A 381 -10.10 50.80 -51.50
CA GLU A 381 -10.40 50.88 -52.94
C GLU A 381 -11.88 51.18 -53.19
N ARG A 382 -12.79 50.54 -52.43
CA ARG A 382 -14.23 50.82 -52.49
C ARG A 382 -14.58 52.22 -52.00
N GLU A 383 -13.99 52.67 -50.90
CA GLU A 383 -14.20 54.01 -50.35
C GLU A 383 -13.70 55.10 -51.31
N VAL A 384 -12.50 54.93 -51.89
CA VAL A 384 -11.98 55.84 -52.91
C VAL A 384 -12.89 55.87 -54.14
N LYS A 385 -13.37 54.70 -54.60
CA LYS A 385 -14.30 54.63 -55.73
C LYS A 385 -15.63 55.32 -55.43
N ARG A 386 -16.16 55.18 -54.21
CA ARG A 386 -17.38 55.87 -53.76
C ARG A 386 -17.19 57.39 -53.75
N ILE A 387 -16.07 57.88 -53.19
CA ILE A 387 -15.74 59.31 -53.14
C ILE A 387 -15.60 59.89 -54.54
N LEU A 388 -14.87 59.21 -55.44
CA LEU A 388 -14.70 59.65 -56.83
C LEU A 388 -16.05 59.79 -57.54
N HIS A 389 -16.94 58.84 -57.30
CA HIS A 389 -18.24 58.79 -57.96
C HIS A 389 -19.24 59.80 -57.38
N GLU A 390 -19.17 60.07 -56.07
CA GLU A 390 -19.89 61.17 -55.41
C GLU A 390 -19.40 62.54 -55.91
N GLU A 391 -18.09 62.74 -56.06
CA GLU A 391 -17.51 63.96 -56.63
C GLU A 391 -17.89 64.16 -58.10
N GLU A 392 -17.93 63.09 -58.90
CA GLU A 392 -18.39 63.13 -60.30
C GLU A 392 -19.88 63.48 -60.40
N LEU A 393 -20.72 62.91 -59.53
CA LEU A 393 -22.14 63.28 -59.44
C LEU A 393 -22.33 64.76 -59.09
N LYS A 394 -21.56 65.27 -58.13
CA LYS A 394 -21.58 66.70 -57.75
C LYS A 394 -21.23 67.60 -58.93
N LYS A 395 -20.20 67.25 -59.70
CA LYS A 395 -19.80 67.98 -60.91
C LYS A 395 -20.89 67.93 -61.99
N LEU A 396 -21.57 66.80 -62.15
CA LEU A 396 -22.69 66.66 -63.09
C LEU A 396 -23.92 67.48 -62.65
N GLN A 397 -24.20 67.55 -61.34
CA GLN A 397 -25.24 68.42 -60.77
C GLN A 397 -24.93 69.90 -61.04
N GLU A 398 -23.71 70.35 -60.74
CA GLU A 398 -23.28 71.73 -61.02
C GLU A 398 -23.34 72.07 -62.53
N ASN A 399 -23.03 71.12 -63.40
CA ASN A 399 -23.13 71.31 -64.85
C ASN A 399 -24.59 71.33 -65.33
N SER A 400 -25.50 70.60 -64.68
CA SER A 400 -26.94 70.67 -64.93
C SER A 400 -27.50 72.05 -64.56
N GLU A 401 -27.12 72.59 -63.40
CA GLU A 401 -27.53 73.94 -62.95
C GLU A 401 -26.99 75.04 -63.89
N LYS A 402 -25.77 74.91 -64.39
CA LYS A 402 -25.19 75.83 -65.39
C LYS A 402 -25.85 75.72 -66.76
N ALA A 403 -26.29 74.53 -67.16
CA ALA A 403 -27.05 74.32 -68.39
C ALA A 403 -28.46 74.93 -68.29
N GLU A 404 -29.11 74.85 -67.12
CA GLU A 404 -30.39 75.51 -66.83
C GLU A 404 -30.27 77.05 -66.83
N ASN A 405 -29.16 77.60 -66.33
CA ASN A 405 -28.85 79.04 -66.38
C ASN A 405 -28.38 79.54 -67.76
N ASN A 406 -28.49 78.72 -68.81
CA ASN A 406 -28.19 79.05 -70.22
C ASN A 406 -26.71 79.41 -70.49
N GLU A 407 -25.78 78.91 -69.66
CA GLU A 407 -24.33 79.15 -69.80
C GLU A 407 -23.59 78.00 -70.53
N MET A 408 -24.29 76.91 -70.90
CA MET A 408 -23.67 75.71 -71.49
C MET A 408 -24.57 75.03 -72.54
N ARG A 409 -24.02 74.67 -73.71
CA ARG A 409 -24.74 73.94 -74.80
C ARG A 409 -24.55 72.43 -74.69
N MET A 410 -25.17 71.79 -73.71
CA MET A 410 -25.26 70.32 -73.63
C MET A 410 -26.73 69.88 -73.61
N SER A 411 -27.02 68.70 -74.14
CA SER A 411 -28.39 68.17 -74.14
C SER A 411 -28.81 67.80 -72.72
N GLU A 412 -29.82 68.48 -72.18
CA GLU A 412 -30.42 68.25 -70.85
C GLU A 412 -30.78 66.78 -70.61
N ARG A 413 -31.26 66.09 -71.65
CA ARG A 413 -31.61 64.66 -71.61
C ARG A 413 -30.39 63.75 -71.42
N HIS A 414 -29.22 64.16 -71.90
CA HIS A 414 -27.97 63.41 -71.73
C HIS A 414 -27.42 63.57 -70.31
N LEU A 415 -27.42 64.79 -69.76
CA LEU A 415 -26.97 65.06 -68.38
C LEU A 415 -27.81 64.30 -67.35
N LYS A 416 -29.14 64.30 -67.52
CA LYS A 416 -30.06 63.59 -66.62
C LYS A 416 -29.87 62.06 -66.65
N ALA A 417 -29.66 61.48 -67.84
CA ALA A 417 -29.39 60.04 -67.99
C ALA A 417 -28.05 59.64 -67.38
N GLU A 418 -27.03 60.52 -67.47
CA GLU A 418 -25.73 60.28 -66.85
C GLU A 418 -25.83 60.37 -65.32
N MET A 419 -26.56 61.33 -64.76
CA MET A 419 -26.82 61.40 -63.32
C MET A 419 -27.56 60.17 -62.78
N GLU A 420 -28.60 59.68 -63.47
CA GLU A 420 -29.35 58.49 -63.07
C GLU A 420 -28.48 57.23 -63.10
N ARG A 421 -27.65 57.06 -64.14
CA ARG A 421 -26.72 55.93 -64.23
C ARG A 421 -25.72 55.95 -63.07
N ARG A 422 -25.19 57.12 -62.74
CA ARG A 422 -24.23 57.27 -61.64
C ARG A 422 -24.92 57.09 -60.28
N GLN A 423 -26.12 57.60 -60.08
CA GLN A 423 -26.90 57.32 -58.88
C GLN A 423 -27.14 55.82 -58.69
N LYS A 424 -27.46 55.09 -59.78
CA LYS A 424 -27.62 53.63 -59.74
C LYS A 424 -26.32 52.88 -59.43
N GLU A 425 -25.18 53.38 -59.90
CA GLU A 425 -23.86 52.84 -59.56
C GLU A 425 -23.51 53.10 -58.07
N LEU A 426 -23.97 54.22 -57.46
CA LEU A 426 -23.87 54.41 -56.00
C LEU A 426 -24.77 53.43 -55.23
N GLU A 427 -26.02 53.24 -55.68
CA GLU A 427 -26.98 52.31 -55.07
C GLU A 427 -26.48 50.87 -55.13
N GLN A 428 -25.84 50.46 -56.24
CA GLN A 428 -25.23 49.14 -56.36
C GLN A 428 -24.05 48.97 -55.40
N MET A 429 -23.19 49.98 -55.25
CA MET A 429 -22.10 49.95 -54.27
C MET A 429 -22.63 49.92 -52.83
N ALA A 430 -23.76 50.60 -52.55
CA ALA A 430 -24.42 50.55 -51.25
C ALA A 430 -25.04 49.17 -50.96
N GLN A 431 -25.59 48.49 -51.97
CA GLN A 431 -26.07 47.11 -51.82
C GLN A 431 -24.93 46.13 -51.55
N GLU A 432 -23.74 46.35 -52.13
CA GLU A 432 -22.54 45.56 -51.82
C GLU A 432 -21.99 45.81 -50.39
N GLU A 433 -22.39 46.89 -49.72
CA GLU A 433 -22.07 47.16 -48.31
C GLU A 433 -22.92 46.31 -47.34
N GLU A 434 -24.02 45.68 -47.80
CA GLU A 434 -24.83 44.73 -47.02
C GLU A 434 -24.10 43.39 -46.79
N ASN A 435 -23.03 43.11 -47.53
CA ASN A 435 -22.19 41.94 -47.32
C ASN A 435 -21.26 42.15 -46.10
N TRP A 436 -21.61 41.51 -44.99
CA TRP A 436 -20.86 41.56 -43.75
C TRP A 436 -19.96 40.34 -43.58
N ILE A 437 -18.84 40.51 -42.87
CA ILE A 437 -17.82 39.46 -42.73
C ILE A 437 -17.68 39.07 -41.26
N PHE A 438 -17.69 37.76 -41.03
CA PHE A 438 -17.42 37.15 -39.73
C PHE A 438 -15.96 36.68 -39.68
N ASP A 439 -15.20 37.12 -38.68
CA ASP A 439 -13.81 36.67 -38.43
C ASP A 439 -13.48 36.83 -36.94
N CYS A 440 -13.64 35.75 -36.17
CA CYS A 440 -13.41 35.77 -34.73
C CYS A 440 -11.93 35.51 -34.39
N ALA A 441 -11.32 36.47 -33.67
CA ALA A 441 -9.91 36.42 -33.27
C ALA A 441 -9.54 35.28 -32.31
N VAL A 442 -10.53 34.67 -31.65
CA VAL A 442 -10.30 33.68 -30.58
C VAL A 442 -10.52 32.26 -31.06
N CYS A 443 -11.60 31.98 -31.80
CA CYS A 443 -11.91 30.65 -32.28
C CYS A 443 -11.40 30.38 -33.71
N GLY A 444 -11.02 31.42 -34.47
CA GLY A 444 -10.45 31.31 -35.81
C GLY A 444 -11.46 30.99 -36.92
N VAL A 445 -12.76 30.94 -36.62
CA VAL A 445 -13.83 30.77 -37.61
C VAL A 445 -13.98 32.06 -38.42
N HIS A 446 -14.01 31.93 -39.75
CA HIS A 446 -14.17 33.06 -40.65
C HIS A 446 -15.07 32.72 -41.85
N GLY A 447 -15.80 33.71 -42.37
CA GLY A 447 -16.66 33.57 -43.55
C GLY A 447 -17.36 34.88 -43.94
N GLU A 448 -17.84 34.94 -45.19
CA GLU A 448 -18.71 36.01 -45.68
C GLU A 448 -20.17 35.66 -45.36
N ASN A 449 -20.91 36.60 -44.78
CA ASN A 449 -22.30 36.43 -44.34
C ASN A 449 -22.54 35.13 -43.52
N LEU A 450 -21.55 34.74 -42.73
CA LEU A 450 -21.56 33.50 -41.96
C LEU A 450 -22.19 33.74 -40.59
N ASP A 451 -23.39 33.17 -40.39
CA ASP A 451 -24.07 33.09 -39.11
C ASP A 451 -24.04 31.65 -38.59
N ASP A 452 -23.39 31.44 -37.46
CA ASP A 452 -23.30 30.14 -36.80
C ASP A 452 -24.31 29.96 -35.66
N GLY A 453 -25.31 30.85 -35.57
CA GLY A 453 -26.41 30.80 -34.59
C GLY A 453 -25.99 31.26 -33.19
N SER A 454 -24.75 31.70 -33.02
CA SER A 454 -24.24 32.25 -31.78
C SER A 454 -24.27 33.79 -31.82
N HIS A 455 -24.32 34.42 -30.65
CA HIS A 455 -24.46 35.88 -30.60
C HIS A 455 -23.19 36.57 -31.12
N SER A 456 -23.33 37.28 -32.23
CA SER A 456 -22.25 38.01 -32.89
C SER A 456 -22.35 39.51 -32.56
N ILE A 457 -21.20 40.20 -32.56
CA ILE A 457 -21.09 41.66 -32.32
C ILE A 457 -20.14 42.22 -33.38
N ALA A 458 -20.48 43.36 -33.97
CA ALA A 458 -19.64 44.07 -34.91
C ALA A 458 -18.65 45.00 -34.19
N CYS A 459 -17.39 45.01 -34.63
CA CYS A 459 -16.39 45.97 -34.15
C CYS A 459 -16.57 47.33 -34.85
N GLU A 460 -16.60 48.42 -34.10
CA GLU A 460 -16.83 49.77 -34.65
C GLU A 460 -15.71 50.29 -35.54
N LYS A 461 -14.47 49.81 -35.33
CA LYS A 461 -13.30 50.29 -36.07
C LYS A 461 -13.08 49.57 -37.39
N CYS A 462 -13.47 48.30 -37.49
CA CYS A 462 -13.18 47.47 -38.67
C CYS A 462 -14.43 46.80 -39.27
N ASN A 463 -15.59 46.98 -38.64
CA ASN A 463 -16.88 46.41 -39.03
C ASN A 463 -16.81 44.88 -39.25
N VAL A 464 -15.97 44.19 -38.49
CA VAL A 464 -15.85 42.72 -38.48
C VAL A 464 -16.78 42.17 -37.40
N TRP A 465 -17.58 41.17 -37.74
CA TRP A 465 -18.41 40.45 -36.78
C TRP A 465 -17.61 39.37 -36.05
N GLN A 466 -17.74 39.31 -34.72
CA GLN A 466 -17.06 38.34 -33.86
C GLN A 466 -18.02 37.79 -32.80
N HIS A 467 -17.72 36.61 -32.26
CA HIS A 467 -18.49 36.04 -31.14
C HIS A 467 -18.37 36.88 -29.88
N SER A 468 -19.51 37.27 -29.30
CA SER A 468 -19.56 37.94 -28.00
C SER A 468 -18.94 37.08 -26.89
N ALA A 469 -19.26 35.79 -26.90
CA ALA A 469 -18.79 34.80 -25.93
C ALA A 469 -17.26 34.64 -25.95
N CYS A 470 -16.64 34.69 -27.12
CA CYS A 470 -15.18 34.58 -27.26
C CYS A 470 -14.42 35.74 -26.61
N HIS A 471 -15.04 36.92 -26.52
CA HIS A 471 -14.48 38.09 -25.84
C HIS A 471 -14.99 38.24 -24.40
N GLY A 472 -15.72 37.24 -23.87
CA GLY A 472 -16.28 37.27 -22.52
C GLY A 472 -17.39 38.31 -22.33
N ILE A 473 -18.03 38.77 -23.42
CA ILE A 473 -19.10 39.77 -23.38
C ILE A 473 -20.44 39.04 -23.28
N ALA A 474 -21.21 39.32 -22.23
CA ALA A 474 -22.55 38.77 -22.06
C ALA A 474 -23.55 39.42 -23.05
N LYS A 475 -24.52 38.63 -23.54
CA LYS A 475 -25.54 39.10 -24.51
C LYS A 475 -26.26 40.37 -24.05
N ALA A 476 -26.70 40.40 -22.79
CA ALA A 476 -27.37 41.56 -22.19
C ALA A 476 -26.51 42.82 -22.09
N THR A 477 -25.17 42.70 -22.15
CA THR A 477 -24.26 43.84 -22.19
C THR A 477 -24.04 44.33 -23.62
N ALA A 478 -24.04 43.39 -24.57
CA ALA A 478 -23.89 43.67 -26.00
C ALA A 478 -25.12 44.32 -26.63
N GLU A 479 -26.31 44.03 -26.11
CA GLU A 479 -27.59 44.58 -26.58
C GLU A 479 -27.90 46.00 -26.05
N ARG A 480 -26.96 46.64 -25.34
CA ARG A 480 -27.15 48.01 -24.83
C ARG A 480 -26.76 49.04 -25.89
N ASP A 481 -27.60 50.06 -26.06
CA ASP A 481 -27.40 51.13 -27.06
C ASP A 481 -26.10 51.93 -26.86
N ASP A 482 -25.53 51.94 -25.66
CA ASP A 482 -24.27 52.64 -25.33
C ASP A 482 -23.01 51.76 -25.48
N PHE A 483 -23.14 50.50 -25.91
CA PHE A 483 -22.02 49.55 -25.91
C PHE A 483 -21.16 49.63 -27.18
N HIS A 484 -19.93 50.12 -27.01
CA HIS A 484 -18.96 50.28 -28.10
C HIS A 484 -17.93 49.15 -28.08
N PHE A 485 -17.97 48.26 -29.07
CA PHE A 485 -17.04 47.13 -29.16
C PHE A 485 -15.83 47.44 -30.06
N VAL A 486 -14.64 47.34 -29.47
CA VAL A 486 -13.37 47.37 -30.20
C VAL A 486 -12.66 46.03 -30.03
N CYS A 487 -12.47 45.30 -31.13
CA CYS A 487 -11.80 44.01 -31.12
C CYS A 487 -10.32 44.09 -30.72
N SER A 488 -9.76 42.96 -30.30
CA SER A 488 -8.35 42.84 -29.88
C SER A 488 -7.36 43.35 -30.94
N ASP A 489 -7.64 43.11 -32.22
CA ASP A 489 -6.77 43.55 -33.31
C ASP A 489 -6.77 45.07 -33.48
N CYS A 490 -7.93 45.70 -33.34
CA CYS A 490 -8.06 47.14 -33.40
C CYS A 490 -7.46 47.83 -32.17
N LYS A 491 -7.44 47.16 -31.02
CA LYS A 491 -6.70 47.60 -29.82
C LYS A 491 -5.19 47.49 -30.06
N GLN A 492 -4.71 46.35 -30.57
CA GLN A 492 -3.30 46.14 -30.86
C GLN A 492 -2.76 47.10 -31.92
N LYS A 493 -3.51 47.34 -33.01
CA LYS A 493 -3.16 48.37 -34.01
C LYS A 493 -3.08 49.78 -33.40
N ALA A 494 -3.98 50.11 -32.48
CA ALA A 494 -3.96 51.40 -31.79
C ALA A 494 -2.76 51.52 -30.84
N GLU A 495 -2.42 50.44 -30.14
CA GLU A 495 -1.24 50.36 -29.28
C GLU A 495 0.06 50.44 -30.09
N ASP A 496 0.16 49.73 -31.22
CA ASP A 496 1.32 49.77 -32.10
C ASP A 496 1.48 51.14 -32.78
N ALA A 497 0.39 51.82 -33.11
CA ALA A 497 0.42 53.20 -33.58
C ALA A 497 0.84 54.20 -32.48
N ALA A 498 0.53 53.89 -31.21
CA ALA A 498 0.90 54.70 -30.04
C ALA A 498 2.33 54.41 -29.53
N ARG A 499 2.95 53.28 -29.91
CA ARG A 499 4.35 52.99 -29.58
C ARG A 499 5.27 54.01 -30.28
N PRO A 500 6.19 54.67 -29.56
CA PRO A 500 7.13 55.59 -30.16
C PRO A 500 8.01 54.83 -31.17
N LYS A 501 7.98 55.27 -32.44
CA LYS A 501 8.86 54.72 -33.48
C LYS A 501 10.31 55.01 -33.09
N LEU A 502 11.01 54.01 -32.55
CA LEU A 502 12.43 54.11 -32.26
C LEU A 502 13.18 54.40 -33.57
N PRO A 503 14.12 55.35 -33.60
CA PRO A 503 14.93 55.61 -34.79
C PRO A 503 15.73 54.35 -35.14
N PRO A 504 15.94 54.05 -36.44
CA PRO A 504 16.63 52.85 -36.85
C PRO A 504 18.05 52.85 -36.29
N LEU A 505 18.34 51.90 -35.39
CA LEU A 505 19.70 51.62 -34.96
C LEU A 505 20.48 51.10 -36.17
N LYS A 506 21.33 51.96 -36.74
CA LYS A 506 22.29 51.59 -37.77
C LYS A 506 23.33 50.65 -37.14
N PHE A 507 23.06 49.35 -37.14
CA PHE A 507 24.11 48.36 -36.93
C PHE A 507 25.05 48.39 -38.15
N LYS A 508 26.18 49.07 -38.00
CA LYS A 508 27.32 48.89 -38.92
C LYS A 508 27.84 47.48 -38.68
N HIS A 509 27.51 46.54 -39.56
CA HIS A 509 28.22 45.27 -39.65
C HIS A 509 29.66 45.56 -40.09
N ALA A 510 30.58 45.63 -39.14
CA ALA A 510 31.99 45.41 -39.41
C ALA A 510 32.18 43.90 -39.62
N LEU A 511 32.29 43.47 -40.88
CA LEU A 511 32.93 42.20 -41.19
C LEU A 511 34.40 42.32 -40.82
N THR A 512 34.81 41.69 -39.72
CA THR A 512 36.21 41.33 -39.50
C THR A 512 36.36 39.82 -39.63
N ARG A 513 36.87 39.39 -40.79
CA ARG A 513 37.61 38.13 -40.90
C ARG A 513 38.85 38.30 -40.02
N SER A 514 39.06 37.44 -39.03
CA SER A 514 40.38 37.24 -38.45
C SER A 514 40.62 35.78 -38.14
N THR A 515 41.61 35.28 -38.84
CA THR A 515 42.38 34.06 -38.67
C THR A 515 42.92 33.87 -37.25
N SER A 516 43.12 32.58 -36.94
CA SER A 516 43.84 32.01 -35.80
C SER A 516 45.12 32.73 -35.36
N ALA A 517 45.33 32.75 -34.03
CA ALA A 517 46.56 32.36 -33.31
C ALA A 517 46.96 33.35 -32.19
N GLY A 518 47.36 32.80 -31.04
CA GLY A 518 48.33 33.46 -30.14
C GLY A 518 47.84 33.83 -28.74
N ALA A 519 48.30 33.05 -27.76
CA ALA A 519 48.34 33.27 -26.31
C ALA A 519 48.72 34.68 -25.84
N ILE A 520 48.37 35.03 -24.59
CA ILE A 520 49.33 35.45 -23.53
C ILE A 520 48.63 35.68 -22.17
N ILE A 521 49.42 35.39 -21.13
CA ILE A 521 49.21 35.32 -19.67
C ILE A 521 49.31 36.72 -19.02
N ILE A 522 49.00 36.78 -17.70
CA ILE A 522 49.51 37.69 -16.62
C ILE A 522 48.42 38.67 -16.12
N SER A 523 47.76 38.44 -14.97
CA SER A 523 48.19 38.59 -13.55
C SER A 523 48.28 40.02 -13.02
N ARG A 524 47.51 40.31 -11.96
CA ARG A 524 47.83 41.09 -10.72
C ARG A 524 46.52 41.39 -9.97
N LYS A 525 46.27 40.85 -8.78
CA LYS A 525 46.78 41.16 -7.41
C LYS A 525 46.11 42.38 -6.72
N CYS A 526 45.43 42.04 -5.61
CA CYS A 526 45.34 42.70 -4.28
C CYS A 526 44.85 44.18 -4.22
N THR A 527 44.20 44.71 -3.17
CA THR A 527 44.16 44.38 -1.73
C THR A 527 42.99 45.12 -1.02
N VAL A 528 42.46 44.44 -0.01
CA VAL A 528 41.72 44.77 1.25
C VAL A 528 41.75 46.21 1.83
N HIS A 529 40.60 46.65 2.42
CA HIS A 529 40.34 47.14 3.81
C HIS A 529 38.81 47.43 3.96
N SER A 530 38.02 46.74 4.80
CA SER A 530 37.79 46.84 6.28
C SER A 530 37.09 48.17 6.68
N ALA A 531 36.06 48.29 7.54
CA ALA A 531 35.15 47.44 8.31
C ALA A 531 34.03 48.34 8.90
N THR A 532 32.83 47.84 9.21
CA THR A 532 32.04 48.29 10.39
C THR A 532 31.00 47.24 10.78
N THR A 533 30.75 47.14 12.08
CA THR A 533 30.16 46.04 12.84
C THR A 533 28.67 46.25 13.15
N PHE A 534 28.01 45.15 13.55
CA PHE A 534 27.03 44.99 14.66
C PHE A 534 25.59 44.51 14.36
N HIS A 535 25.30 43.36 14.99
CA HIS A 535 24.04 42.86 15.59
C HIS A 535 22.80 42.47 14.76
N GLY A 536 22.37 41.21 14.96
CA GLY A 536 21.07 40.96 15.61
C GLY A 536 20.09 40.02 14.92
N GLN A 537 19.92 38.84 15.55
CA GLN A 537 18.68 38.05 15.68
C GLN A 537 18.14 37.18 14.52
N TRP A 538 18.01 35.89 14.87
CA TRP A 538 17.28 34.81 14.22
C TRP A 538 15.81 34.78 14.69
N PRO A 539 14.82 34.42 13.84
CA PRO A 539 13.48 34.09 14.30
C PRO A 539 13.28 32.57 14.42
N LYS A 540 12.91 32.14 15.63
CA LYS A 540 12.29 30.84 15.95
C LYS A 540 10.83 30.86 15.52
N TRP A 541 10.33 29.77 14.93
CA TRP A 541 8.90 29.51 14.77
C TRP A 541 8.54 28.16 15.42
N ALA A 542 7.66 28.22 16.41
CA ALA A 542 6.91 27.12 17.00
C ALA A 542 5.51 27.65 17.34
N PRO A 543 4.46 26.82 17.27
CA PRO A 543 3.28 27.04 18.10
C PRO A 543 3.02 25.85 19.02
N ARG A 544 2.72 26.20 20.28
CA ARG A 544 2.25 25.33 21.36
C ARG A 544 0.75 25.04 21.23
N TYR A 545 0.40 23.86 21.74
CA TYR A 545 -0.89 23.43 22.27
C TYR A 545 -1.76 24.52 22.90
N GLY A 546 -3.07 24.47 22.60
CA GLY A 546 -4.14 25.11 23.36
C GLY A 546 -5.06 24.05 23.99
N ARG A 547 -5.36 24.23 25.28
CA ARG A 547 -6.39 23.54 26.06
C ARG A 547 -7.21 24.62 26.77
N PHE A 548 -8.48 24.31 27.03
CA PHE A 548 -9.53 25.05 27.76
C PHE A 548 -10.45 25.98 26.94
N SER A 549 -11.62 25.45 26.58
CA SER A 549 -12.87 25.70 27.32
C SER A 549 -13.73 24.44 27.30
#